data_AF-A0A2E5PNF2-F1
#
_entry.id   AF-A0A2E5PNF2-F1
#
_cell.length_a   1.000
_cell.length_b   1.000
_cell.length_c   1.000
_cell.angle_alpha   90.00
_cell.angle_beta   90.00
_cell.angle_gamma   90.00
#
_symmetry.space_group_name_H-M   'P 1'
#
loop_
_entity.id
_entity.type
_entity.pdbx_description
1 polymer ?
#
loop_
_entity_poly.entity_id
_entity_poly.type
_entity_poly.pdbx_seq_one_letter_code
_entity_poly.pdbx_strand_id
1 'polypeptide(L)'
;MLDPCLPDRCPTLSKITPIIGVEINEPDANPLDEFLASIEKLRVIPDSVDILPSHNMPFKGLHARLDALHRHYDNRLNQFLDTCVRPMTAKELSDEVFPLGLDPQNVVFAIGETMAHLNYLCRHGSIVR
;
A
#
# COMPACT_ATOMS: atom_id res chain seq x y z
N MET A 1 6.32 31.96 15.55
CA MET A 1 5.05 31.47 14.99
C MET A 1 5.41 30.37 14.00
N LEU A 2 5.15 29.12 14.35
CA LEU A 2 5.37 27.98 13.46
C LEU A 2 4.21 27.93 12.47
N ASP A 3 4.55 27.94 11.18
CA ASP A 3 3.65 27.88 10.03
C ASP A 3 2.84 26.56 10.07
N PRO A 4 1.50 26.58 9.94
CA PRO A 4 0.70 25.37 9.95
C PRO A 4 0.96 24.60 8.65
N CYS A 5 1.50 23.39 8.79
CA CYS A 5 1.81 22.48 7.68
C CYS A 5 0.66 22.40 6.67
N LEU A 6 0.96 22.74 5.41
CA LEU A 6 0.21 22.30 4.24
C LEU A 6 0.17 20.76 4.24
N PRO A 7 -0.96 20.13 3.88
CA PRO A 7 -1.16 18.68 3.96
C PRO A 7 -0.12 17.87 3.18
N ASP A 8 0.48 18.46 2.14
CA ASP A 8 1.42 17.78 1.25
C ASP A 8 2.90 17.96 1.65
N ARG A 9 3.18 18.67 2.76
CA ARG A 9 4.56 18.95 3.22
C ARG A 9 4.80 18.57 4.68
N CYS A 10 4.04 17.63 5.24
CA CYS A 10 4.29 17.12 6.58
C CYS A 10 5.58 16.29 6.58
N PRO A 11 6.70 16.75 7.18
CA PRO A 11 7.98 16.04 7.14
C PRO A 11 8.01 14.76 7.99
N THR A 12 6.91 14.47 8.70
CA THR A 12 6.84 13.48 9.77
C THR A 12 5.95 12.27 9.44
N LEU A 13 5.25 12.28 8.31
CA LEU A 13 4.61 11.05 7.82
C LEU A 13 5.72 10.08 7.43
N SER A 14 5.72 8.87 8.00
CA SER A 14 6.73 7.87 7.63
C SER A 14 6.78 7.76 6.11
N LYS A 15 7.93 8.07 5.50
CA LYS A 15 8.05 8.27 4.04
C LYS A 15 7.87 6.97 3.25
N ILE A 16 7.75 5.85 3.94
CA ILE A 16 7.77 4.51 3.37
C ILE A 16 6.40 3.88 3.63
N THR A 17 5.80 3.32 2.58
CA THR A 17 4.64 2.43 2.68
C THR A 17 5.16 1.01 2.97
N PRO A 18 4.55 0.25 3.90
CA PRO A 18 4.87 -1.16 4.08
C PRO A 18 4.69 -1.93 2.77
N ILE A 19 5.64 -2.82 2.46
CA ILE A 19 5.46 -3.79 1.37
C ILE A 19 4.38 -4.77 1.80
N ILE A 20 3.33 -4.90 1.00
CA ILE A 20 2.23 -5.84 1.23
C ILE A 20 2.17 -6.79 0.04
N GLY A 21 2.65 -8.01 0.24
CA GLY A 21 2.77 -9.01 -0.82
C GLY A 21 2.17 -10.35 -0.43
N VAL A 22 1.78 -11.11 -1.44
CA VAL A 22 1.41 -12.53 -1.30
C VAL A 22 2.68 -13.37 -1.20
N GLU A 23 2.70 -14.27 -0.22
CA GLU A 23 3.76 -15.25 -0.04
C GLU A 23 3.53 -16.49 -0.91
N ILE A 24 4.62 -17.17 -1.29
CA ILE A 24 4.59 -18.31 -2.23
C ILE A 24 3.71 -19.47 -1.74
N ASN A 25 3.66 -19.68 -0.42
CA ASN A 25 2.89 -20.74 0.21
C ASN A 25 1.40 -20.41 0.39
N GLU A 26 0.99 -19.14 0.20
CA GLU A 26 -0.39 -18.69 0.38
C GLU A 26 -0.88 -17.86 -0.82
N PRO A 27 -0.90 -18.43 -2.04
CA PRO A 27 -1.09 -17.68 -3.29
C PRO A 27 -2.44 -16.97 -3.42
N ASP A 28 -3.45 -17.42 -2.69
CA ASP A 28 -4.81 -16.86 -2.72
C ASP A 28 -5.10 -15.97 -1.50
N ALA A 29 -4.09 -15.65 -0.67
CA ALA A 29 -4.22 -14.73 0.47
C ALA A 29 -4.65 -13.32 0.01
N ASN A 30 -5.27 -12.55 0.92
CA ASN A 30 -5.63 -11.15 0.66
C ASN A 30 -5.00 -10.22 1.71
N PRO A 31 -3.65 -10.15 1.74
CA PRO A 31 -2.94 -9.41 2.77
C PRO A 31 -3.21 -7.90 2.69
N LEU A 32 -3.61 -7.37 1.53
CA LEU A 32 -3.99 -5.96 1.40
C LEU A 32 -5.28 -5.64 2.17
N ASP A 33 -6.32 -6.46 2.04
CA ASP A 33 -7.57 -6.28 2.78
C ASP A 33 -7.35 -6.44 4.29
N GLU A 34 -6.59 -7.45 4.68
CA GLU A 34 -6.20 -7.68 6.08
C GLU A 34 -5.41 -6.49 6.65
N PHE A 35 -4.47 -5.94 5.87
CA PHE A 35 -3.71 -4.76 6.23
C PHE A 35 -4.60 -3.53 6.38
N LEU A 36 -5.45 -3.21 5.40
CA LEU A 36 -6.36 -2.06 5.44
C LEU A 36 -7.32 -2.15 6.64
N ALA A 37 -7.87 -3.35 6.89
CA ALA A 37 -8.69 -3.61 8.07
C ALA A 37 -7.90 -3.48 9.38
N SER A 38 -6.61 -3.83 9.39
CA SER A 38 -5.76 -3.71 10.58
C SER A 38 -5.44 -2.26 10.94
N ILE A 39 -5.11 -1.43 9.95
CA ILE A 39 -4.77 -0.02 10.20
C ILE A 39 -6.00 0.79 10.58
N GLU A 40 -7.18 0.39 10.13
CA GLU A 40 -8.44 1.04 10.51
C GLU A 40 -8.73 0.90 12.01
N LYS A 41 -8.33 -0.23 12.63
CA LYS A 41 -8.45 -0.43 14.09
C LYS A 41 -7.64 0.59 14.89
N LEU A 42 -6.62 1.21 14.29
CA LEU A 42 -5.77 2.20 14.96
C LEU A 42 -6.46 3.58 15.08
N ARG A 43 -7.58 3.82 14.41
CA ARG A 43 -8.33 5.09 14.51
C ARG A 43 -8.90 5.39 15.90
N VAL A 44 -8.89 4.42 16.80
CA VAL A 44 -9.27 4.65 18.20
C VAL A 44 -8.20 5.43 18.99
N ILE A 45 -6.97 5.52 18.46
CA ILE A 45 -5.84 6.16 19.12
C ILE A 45 -5.89 7.67 18.86
N PRO A 46 -5.91 8.53 19.90
CA PRO A 46 -5.99 9.98 19.71
C PRO A 46 -4.75 10.57 19.00
N ASP A 47 -4.96 11.55 18.11
CA ASP A 47 -3.88 12.25 17.39
C ASP A 47 -2.88 13.01 18.29
N SER A 48 -3.22 13.20 19.57
CA SER A 48 -2.37 13.86 20.55
C SER A 48 -1.17 13.03 20.99
N VAL A 49 -1.20 11.70 20.80
CA VAL A 49 -0.11 10.81 21.24
C VAL A 49 1.08 10.85 20.29
N ASP A 50 2.26 10.50 20.80
CA ASP A 50 3.45 10.30 19.97
C ASP A 50 3.49 8.87 19.43
N ILE A 51 3.63 8.75 18.10
CA ILE A 51 3.77 7.49 17.39
C ILE A 51 5.25 7.16 17.24
N LEU A 52 5.65 5.96 17.65
CA LEU A 52 7.03 5.47 17.59
C LEU A 52 7.12 4.36 16.52
N PRO A 53 7.39 4.69 15.25
CA PRO A 53 7.47 3.70 14.19
C PRO A 53 8.80 2.93 14.26
N SER A 54 8.83 1.70 13.74
CA SER A 54 10.07 0.90 13.59
C SER A 54 11.09 1.54 12.65
N HIS A 55 10.65 2.39 11.73
CA HIS A 55 11.49 3.10 10.77
C HIS A 55 11.15 4.60 10.74
N ASN A 56 12.17 5.42 10.53
CA ASN A 56 12.13 6.90 10.58
C ASN A 56 11.93 7.45 12.01
N MET A 57 11.64 8.74 12.10
CA MET A 57 11.50 9.45 13.37
C MET A 57 10.09 9.32 13.94
N PRO A 58 9.93 9.45 15.27
CA PRO A 58 8.64 9.64 15.91
C PRO A 58 7.82 10.78 15.30
N PHE A 59 6.50 10.67 15.32
CA PHE A 59 5.59 11.68 14.77
C PHE A 59 4.26 11.78 15.52
N LYS A 60 3.52 12.87 15.27
CA LYS A 60 2.12 13.08 15.68
C LYS A 60 1.21 13.16 14.45
N GLY A 61 -0.10 12.98 14.65
CA GLY A 61 -1.08 12.98 13.56
C GLY A 61 -1.21 11.60 12.93
N LEU A 62 -1.65 10.62 13.72
CA LEU A 62 -1.86 9.25 13.27
C LEU A 62 -2.97 9.18 12.21
N HIS A 63 -4.09 9.86 12.41
CA HIS A 63 -5.22 9.80 11.48
C HIS A 63 -4.84 10.32 10.10
N ALA A 64 -4.10 11.42 10.03
CA ALA A 64 -3.57 11.93 8.77
C ALA A 64 -2.66 10.90 8.06
N ARG A 65 -1.87 10.12 8.82
CA ARG A 65 -1.06 9.02 8.27
C ARG A 65 -1.91 7.88 7.75
N LEU A 66 -2.94 7.48 8.49
CA LEU A 66 -3.88 6.44 8.09
C LEU A 66 -4.60 6.84 6.79
N ASP A 67 -5.08 8.07 6.69
CA ASP A 67 -5.74 8.58 5.49
C ASP A 67 -4.77 8.63 4.30
N ALA A 68 -3.50 8.99 4.54
CA ALA A 68 -2.47 8.96 3.49
C ALA A 68 -2.16 7.53 3.03
N LEU A 69 -2.19 6.53 3.92
CA LEU A 69 -2.04 5.12 3.55
C LEU A 69 -3.23 4.64 2.72
N HIS A 70 -4.46 4.91 3.14
CA HIS A 70 -5.66 4.58 2.37
C HIS A 70 -5.60 5.18 0.95
N ARG A 71 -5.34 6.48 0.83
CA ARG A 71 -5.17 7.13 -0.49
C ARG A 71 -4.07 6.50 -1.33
N HIS A 72 -2.97 6.08 -0.71
CA HIS A 72 -1.87 5.43 -1.43
C HIS A 72 -2.33 4.10 -2.06
N TYR A 73 -3.00 3.24 -1.29
CA TYR A 73 -3.49 1.97 -1.80
C TYR A 73 -4.66 2.13 -2.78
N ASP A 74 -5.57 3.09 -2.56
CA ASP A 74 -6.62 3.41 -3.54
C ASP A 74 -6.02 3.83 -4.88
N ASN A 75 -5.02 4.71 -4.86
CA ASN A 75 -4.33 5.14 -6.08
C ASN A 75 -3.63 3.95 -6.77
N ARG A 76 -3.01 3.06 -5.99
CA ARG A 76 -2.34 1.88 -6.55
C ARG A 76 -3.34 0.87 -7.13
N LEU A 77 -4.47 0.64 -6.47
CA LEU A 77 -5.57 -0.20 -6.97
C LEU A 77 -6.11 0.35 -8.29
N ASN A 78 -6.35 1.66 -8.37
CA ASN A 78 -6.77 2.32 -9.60
C ASN A 78 -5.71 2.17 -10.70
N GLN A 79 -4.42 2.32 -10.38
CA GLN A 79 -3.35 2.07 -11.35
C GLN A 79 -3.38 0.65 -11.90
N PHE A 80 -3.63 -0.36 -11.06
CA PHE A 80 -3.77 -1.75 -11.52
C PHE A 80 -4.99 -1.95 -12.41
N LEU A 81 -6.14 -1.33 -12.08
CA LEU A 81 -7.35 -1.37 -12.90
C LEU A 81 -7.15 -0.68 -14.26
N ASP A 82 -6.52 0.50 -14.28
CA ASP A 82 -6.26 1.26 -15.49
C ASP A 82 -5.26 0.55 -16.42
N THR A 83 -4.31 -0.21 -15.86
CA THR A 83 -3.34 -0.99 -16.64
C THR A 83 -3.92 -2.32 -17.12
N CYS A 84 -4.80 -2.96 -16.35
CA CYS A 84 -5.40 -4.26 -16.69
C CYS A 84 -6.54 -4.14 -17.71
N VAL A 85 -6.23 -3.69 -18.93
CA VAL A 85 -7.20 -3.46 -20.01
C VAL A 85 -7.53 -4.72 -20.83
N ARG A 86 -6.82 -5.82 -20.58
CA ARG A 86 -6.99 -7.14 -21.20
C ARG A 86 -6.60 -8.22 -20.19
N PRO A 87 -6.91 -9.50 -20.41
CA PRO A 87 -6.33 -10.58 -19.62
C PRO A 87 -4.79 -10.51 -19.65
N MET A 88 -4.18 -10.49 -18.46
CA MET A 88 -2.74 -10.36 -18.24
C MET A 88 -2.32 -11.27 -17.09
N THR A 89 -1.10 -11.78 -17.16
CA THR A 89 -0.45 -12.46 -16.03
C THR A 89 -0.02 -11.44 -14.98
N ALA A 90 0.11 -11.86 -13.72
CA ALA A 90 0.65 -11.01 -12.65
C ALA A 90 2.07 -10.49 -12.98
N LYS A 91 2.87 -11.26 -13.73
CA LYS A 91 4.20 -10.83 -14.17
C LYS A 91 4.14 -9.70 -15.18
N GLU A 92 3.31 -9.83 -16.21
CA GLU A 92 3.11 -8.76 -17.21
C GLU A 92 2.61 -7.48 -16.52
N LEU A 93 1.64 -7.59 -15.63
CA LEU A 93 1.08 -6.43 -14.95
C LEU A 93 2.09 -5.79 -13.97
N SER A 94 2.90 -6.61 -13.29
CA SER A 94 4.00 -6.12 -12.46
C SER A 94 5.03 -5.33 -13.26
N ASP A 95 5.36 -5.75 -14.49
CA ASP A 95 6.34 -5.07 -15.34
C ASP A 95 5.86 -3.70 -15.83
N GLU A 96 4.54 -3.53 -15.99
CA GLU A 96 3.92 -2.26 -16.40
C GLU A 96 3.78 -1.27 -15.23
N VAL A 97 3.56 -1.77 -14.01
CA VAL A 97 3.25 -0.94 -12.83
C VAL A 97 4.51 -0.52 -12.05
N PHE A 98 5.55 -1.36 -12.05
CA PHE A 98 6.78 -1.11 -11.29
C PHE A 98 7.95 -0.72 -12.21
N PRO A 99 8.96 0.02 -11.69
CA PRO A 99 10.10 0.47 -12.49
C PRO A 99 10.88 -0.68 -13.13
N LEU A 100 11.43 -0.45 -14.33
CA LEU A 100 12.38 -1.37 -14.95
C LEU A 100 13.72 -1.39 -14.21
N GLY A 101 14.45 -2.51 -14.33
CA GLY A 101 15.82 -2.64 -13.80
C GLY A 101 15.91 -2.98 -12.31
N LEU A 102 14.84 -3.51 -11.71
CA LEU A 102 14.88 -4.03 -10.35
C LEU A 102 15.87 -5.20 -10.25
N ASP A 103 16.59 -5.28 -9.13
CA ASP A 103 17.34 -6.48 -8.78
C ASP A 103 16.39 -7.67 -8.54
N PRO A 104 16.90 -8.92 -8.58
CA PRO A 104 16.06 -10.11 -8.49
C PRO A 104 15.16 -10.17 -7.25
N GLN A 105 15.61 -9.66 -6.11
CA GLN A 105 14.81 -9.68 -4.88
C GLN A 105 13.64 -8.70 -4.96
N ASN A 106 13.90 -7.50 -5.48
CA ASN A 106 12.86 -6.50 -5.71
C ASN A 106 11.83 -6.93 -6.77
N VAL A 107 12.24 -7.75 -7.75
CA VAL A 107 11.29 -8.37 -8.69
C VAL A 107 10.32 -9.31 -7.96
N VAL A 108 10.81 -10.13 -7.02
CA VAL A 108 9.95 -11.04 -6.24
C VAL A 108 8.95 -10.24 -5.40
N PHE A 109 9.39 -9.16 -4.75
CA PHE A 109 8.49 -8.29 -4.00
C PHE A 109 7.45 -7.60 -4.89
N ALA A 110 7.84 -7.12 -6.07
CA ALA A 110 6.92 -6.49 -7.02
C ALA A 110 5.83 -7.46 -7.50
N ILE A 111 6.19 -8.72 -7.78
CA ILE A 111 5.22 -9.75 -8.15
C ILE A 111 4.31 -10.08 -6.97
N GLY A 112 4.86 -10.26 -5.76
CA GLY A 112 4.07 -10.52 -4.56
C GLY A 112 3.08 -9.41 -4.26
N GLU A 113 3.52 -8.15 -4.39
CA GLU A 113 2.65 -6.96 -4.23
C GLU A 113 1.59 -6.88 -5.33
N THR A 114 1.95 -7.18 -6.58
CA THR A 114 0.97 -7.29 -7.69
C THR A 114 -0.10 -8.32 -7.38
N MET A 115 0.30 -9.51 -6.92
CA MET A 115 -0.63 -10.57 -6.52
C MET A 115 -1.54 -10.13 -5.37
N ALA A 116 -1.03 -9.38 -4.38
CA ALA A 116 -1.84 -8.86 -3.29
C ALA A 116 -2.95 -7.91 -3.79
N HIS A 117 -2.61 -6.99 -4.70
CA HIS A 117 -3.59 -6.06 -5.29
C HIS A 117 -4.61 -6.79 -6.18
N LEU A 118 -4.16 -7.75 -6.99
CA LEU A 118 -5.05 -8.55 -7.83
C LEU A 118 -6.02 -9.40 -6.99
N ASN A 119 -5.54 -10.06 -5.93
CA ASN A 119 -6.39 -10.83 -5.03
C ASN A 119 -7.43 -9.95 -4.33
N TYR A 120 -7.03 -8.73 -3.91
CA TYR A 120 -7.95 -7.74 -3.37
C TYR A 120 -9.05 -7.39 -4.38
N LEU A 121 -8.67 -6.99 -5.60
CA LEU A 121 -9.62 -6.59 -6.65
C LEU A 121 -10.55 -7.74 -7.07
N CYS A 122 -10.03 -8.97 -7.18
CA CYS A 122 -10.82 -10.17 -7.46
C CYS A 122 -11.86 -10.42 -6.37
N ARG A 123 -11.47 -10.40 -5.09
CA ARG A 123 -12.39 -10.65 -3.96
C ARG A 123 -13.47 -9.58 -3.84
N HIS A 124 -13.19 -8.36 -4.26
CA HIS A 124 -14.15 -7.26 -4.30
C HIS A 124 -14.97 -7.19 -5.61
N GLY A 125 -14.76 -8.13 -6.54
CA GLY A 125 -15.53 -8.23 -7.79
C GLY A 125 -15.17 -7.19 -8.85
N SER A 126 -14.07 -6.45 -8.68
CA SER A 126 -13.63 -5.42 -9.63
C SER A 126 -12.98 -6.01 -10.88
N ILE A 127 -12.35 -7.19 -10.75
CA ILE A 127 -11.76 -7.95 -11.84
C ILE A 127 -12.09 -9.44 -11.68
N VAL A 128 -11.81 -10.23 -12.72
CA VAL A 128 -11.93 -11.70 -12.69
C VAL A 128 -10.59 -12.33 -13.07
N ARG A 129 -10.31 -13.49 -12.48
CA ARG A 129 -9.09 -14.28 -12.71
C ARG A 129 -9.36 -15.40 -13.72
#